data_AF-A0A3D2XBT3-F1
#
_entry.id   AF-A0A3D2XBT3-F1
#
_cell.length_a   1.000
_cell.length_b   1.000
_cell.length_c   1.000
_cell.angle_alpha   90.00
_cell.angle_beta   90.00
_cell.angle_gamma   90.00
#
_symmetry.space_group_name_H-M   'P 1'
#
loop_
_entity.id
_entity.type
_entity.pdbx_description
1 polymer ?
#
loop_
_entity_poly.entity_id
_entity_poly.type
_entity_poly.pdbx_seq_one_letter_code
_entity_poly.pdbx_strand_id
1 'polypeptide(L)' 'MKLIMTEDAVGHVLCHDMTQIIKGVTKDAIFRKGHVVRSEE' A
#
# COMPACT_ATOMS: atom_id res chain seq x y z
N MET A 1 -1.03 -8.98 11.78
CA MET A 1 -1.28 -8.74 10.34
C MET A 1 -2.14 -9.87 9.82
N LYS A 2 -3.06 -9.60 8.90
CA LYS A 2 -3.91 -10.59 8.22
C LYS A 2 -3.37 -10.77 6.80
N LEU A 3 -3.28 -12.00 6.31
CA LEU A 3 -3.01 -12.27 4.89
C LEU A 3 -4.31 -12.10 4.12
N ILE A 4 -4.26 -11.37 3.02
CA ILE A 4 -5.38 -11.10 2.12
C ILE A 4 -4.86 -11.16 0.69
N MET A 5 -5.69 -11.61 -0.25
CA MET A 5 -5.38 -11.53 -1.66
C MET A 5 -5.38 -10.06 -2.10
N THR A 6 -4.43 -9.67 -2.94
CA THR A 6 -4.31 -8.26 -3.38
C THR A 6 -5.59 -7.75 -4.04
N GLU A 7 -6.29 -8.62 -4.78
CA GLU A 7 -7.56 -8.31 -5.45
C GLU A 7 -8.70 -7.99 -4.46
N ASP A 8 -8.66 -8.56 -3.26
CA ASP A 8 -9.67 -8.34 -2.21
C ASP A 8 -9.32 -7.15 -1.29
N ALA A 9 -8.20 -6.46 -1.54
CA ALA A 9 -7.67 -5.45 -0.63
C ALA A 9 -8.47 -4.13 -0.62
N VAL A 10 -9.30 -3.87 -1.63
CA VAL A 10 -10.11 -2.63 -1.72
C VAL A 10 -10.95 -2.45 -0.44
N GLY A 11 -10.97 -1.23 0.09
CA GLY A 11 -11.65 -0.88 1.34
C GLY A 11 -10.90 -1.23 2.62
N HIS A 12 -9.81 -1.99 2.56
CA HIS A 12 -8.99 -2.29 3.73
C HIS A 12 -8.01 -1.16 4.06
N VAL A 13 -7.63 -1.07 5.35
CA VAL A 13 -6.70 -0.06 5.85
C VAL A 13 -5.29 -0.64 5.97
N LEU A 14 -4.29 0.07 5.46
CA LEU A 14 -2.89 -0.31 5.61
C LEU A 14 -2.43 -0.19 7.07
N CYS A 15 -1.90 -1.29 7.61
CA CYS A 15 -1.36 -1.35 8.97
C CYS A 15 0.00 -0.64 9.12
N HIS A 16 0.72 -0.44 8.01
CA HIS A 16 2.05 0.14 7.93
C HIS A 16 2.21 0.97 6.64
N ASP A 17 3.26 1.78 6.59
CA ASP A 17 3.68 2.47 5.38
C ASP A 17 4.11 1.45 4.31
N MET A 18 3.79 1.75 3.06
CA MET A 18 4.23 0.99 1.89
C MET A 18 5.19 1.86 1.08
N THR A 19 6.47 1.46 1.10
CA THR A 19 7.56 2.17 0.43
C THR A 19 7.77 1.65 -0.98
N GLN A 20 7.78 2.57 -1.95
CA GLN A 20 8.23 2.25 -3.30
C GLN A 20 9.75 2.40 -3.35
N ILE A 21 10.43 1.34 -3.79
CA ILE A 21 11.88 1.33 -3.95
C ILE A 21 12.20 1.11 -5.42
N ILE A 22 12.60 2.18 -6.10
CA ILE A 22 13.11 2.12 -7.48
C ILE A 22 14.59 2.49 -7.43
N LYS A 23 15.45 1.52 -7.74
CA LYS A 23 16.91 1.67 -7.62
C LYS A 23 17.41 2.85 -8.44
N GLY A 24 18.10 3.79 -7.78
CA GLY A 24 18.64 4.99 -8.42
C GLY A 24 17.61 6.08 -8.73
N VAL A 25 16.33 5.89 -8.35
CA VAL A 25 15.24 6.83 -8.66
C VAL A 25 14.54 7.29 -7.38
N THR A 26 13.94 6.39 -6.60
CA THR A 26 13.21 6.78 -5.38
C THR A 26 13.26 5.71 -4.29
N LYS A 27 13.17 6.16 -3.04
CA LYS A 27 12.93 5.32 -1.86
C LYS A 27 12.09 6.13 -0.87
N ASP A 28 10.78 6.12 -1.07
CA ASP A 28 9.85 6.83 -0.19
C ASP A 28 8.52 6.08 -0.05
N ALA A 29 7.80 6.36 1.02
CA ALA A 29 6.48 5.82 1.31
C ALA A 29 5.42 6.50 0.47
N ILE A 30 5.00 5.82 -0.61
CA ILE A 30 3.93 6.27 -1.50
C ILE A 30 2.55 6.07 -0.88
N PHE A 31 2.42 5.14 0.06
CA PHE A 31 1.25 4.98 0.91
C PHE A 31 1.66 4.97 2.37
N ARG A 32 0.89 5.67 3.21
CA ARG A 32 1.13 5.77 4.66
C ARG A 32 0.17 4.85 5.41
N LYS A 33 0.57 4.42 6.61
CA LYS A 33 -0.30 3.73 7.57
C LYS A 33 -1.62 4.51 7.72
N GLY A 34 -2.74 3.79 7.72
CA GLY A 34 -4.06 4.39 7.77
C GLY A 34 -4.67 4.69 6.39
N HIS A 35 -3.90 4.56 5.31
CA HIS A 35 -4.43 4.66 3.96
C HIS A 35 -5.47 3.55 3.70
N VAL A 36 -6.61 3.93 3.12
CA VAL A 36 -7.66 3.00 2.67
C VAL A 36 -7.38 2.67 1.21
N VAL A 37 -7.20 1.38 0.91
CA VAL A 37 -6.97 0.90 -0.45
C VAL A 37 -8.20 1.17 -1.31
N ARG A 38 -8.00 1.69 -2.52
CA ARG A 38 -9.03 1.99 -3.50
C ARG A 38 -8.65 1.34 -4.83
N SER A 39 -9.64 1.03 -5.67
CA SER A 39 -9.40 0.68 -7.07
C SER A 39 -8.79 1.88 -7.80
N GLU A 40 -8.08 1.60 -8.90
CA GLU A 40 -7.54 2.63 -9.80
C GLU A 40 -8.59 3.21 -10.76
N GLU A 41 -9.88 2.89 -10.54
CA GLU A 41 -11.04 3.37 -11.32
C GLU A 41 -11.51 4.77 -10.90
#